data_AF-A0A3D2C9F7-F1
#
_entry.id   AF-A0A3D2C9F7-F1
#
_cell.length_a   1.000
_cell.length_b   1.000
_cell.length_c   1.000
_cell.angle_alpha   90.00
_cell.angle_beta   90.00
_cell.angle_gamma   90.00
#
_symmetry.space_group_name_H-M   'P 1'
#
loop_
_entity.id
_entity.type
_entity.pdbx_description
1 polymer ?
#
loop_
_entity_poly.entity_id
_entity_poly.type
_entity_poly.pdbx_seq_one_letter_code
_entity_poly.pdbx_strand_id
1 'polypeptide(L)'
;MPTPSSRKAATSLHSPRSPYPSCRAESPCGLDPSTWSATSGDPAASHSGWIRRTPSKSATKPTTATTSEGGPVTNRIGITVLLTLGCSSEPLTVDRKSAASAELDTSDTSGAPLPIDTDGDGFTSDEDCDDTDPAISPAADEVCNGRDDNCDGNIDEGLATATWFLDADSDGFGSLDEIRETCAPPSGFVGNDWDCDDTAADVHPGAEEVCSGPDRDCGGLPPAPCRTCRDILENGASIGDGIYTIEPDSLGLTSVWCDMNIDGGGWTLLQRTVWDWADSSQLLTSYADWYTTTVGSPSDGSAFRIAGRGWPELAQGQEHLLVLVPRDADSGGSCDAMVYKGTGGRVLVSSYAAYVTGLQSDVSIVNGDTLSATDHGPSQSCVSNHAVPWFYASCCATCPTYQGGYWSDSPHPMASYTTTVPDLAGRLAADVCGAGGPLLASGGDFVGMMEMAYFVR
;
A
#
# COMPACT_ATOMS: atom_id res chain seq x y z
N MET A 1 66.30 -19.77 23.53
CA MET A 1 67.01 -18.97 22.51
C MET A 1 65.96 -18.39 21.55
N PRO A 2 66.15 -17.18 21.01
CA PRO A 2 65.44 -16.05 21.64
C PRO A 2 64.42 -15.27 20.77
N THR A 3 63.65 -14.45 21.47
CA THR A 3 62.91 -13.23 21.05
C THR A 3 63.89 -12.09 20.68
N PRO A 4 63.48 -10.80 20.44
CA PRO A 4 62.16 -10.16 20.23
C PRO A 4 62.09 -9.40 18.86
N SER A 5 61.10 -8.57 18.50
CA SER A 5 60.90 -7.12 18.86
C SER A 5 59.84 -6.53 17.89
N SER A 6 58.77 -5.82 18.27
CA SER A 6 58.67 -4.39 18.67
C SER A 6 59.11 -3.39 17.56
N ARG A 7 58.44 -2.23 17.28
CA ARG A 7 57.73 -1.29 18.17
C ARG A 7 56.79 -0.27 17.43
N LYS A 8 55.77 0.22 18.15
CA LYS A 8 55.14 1.58 18.16
C LYS A 8 54.95 2.42 16.86
N ALA A 9 53.68 2.59 16.49
CA ALA A 9 52.89 3.85 16.46
C ALA A 9 53.48 5.22 15.99
N ALA A 10 52.68 5.91 15.16
CA ALA A 10 52.63 7.38 15.00
C ALA A 10 51.17 7.85 14.82
N THR A 11 50.87 9.12 15.13
CA THR A 11 49.51 9.75 15.17
C THR A 11 49.41 10.94 14.19
N SER A 12 48.26 11.67 14.20
CA SER A 12 48.01 13.01 13.60
C SER A 12 47.45 13.03 12.16
N LEU A 13 46.47 13.86 11.74
CA LEU A 13 45.49 14.75 12.43
C LEU A 13 44.31 15.10 11.45
N HIS A 14 43.16 15.48 12.00
CA HIS A 14 41.98 16.23 11.45
C HIS A 14 41.43 15.96 10.01
N SER A 15 40.13 15.68 9.76
CA SER A 15 38.83 16.34 10.11
C SER A 15 38.39 17.46 9.11
N PRO A 16 37.13 17.97 9.09
CA PRO A 16 35.98 17.35 8.39
C PRO A 16 35.12 18.35 7.56
N ARG A 17 34.08 17.88 6.81
CA ARG A 17 32.75 18.56 6.65
C ARG A 17 31.72 17.85 5.75
N SER A 18 30.45 18.13 6.05
CA SER A 18 29.20 17.93 5.27
C SER A 18 28.83 19.28 4.56
N PRO A 19 27.67 19.59 3.92
CA PRO A 19 26.41 18.81 3.76
C PRO A 19 25.52 19.00 2.46
N TYR A 20 24.48 18.16 2.33
CA TYR A 20 23.09 18.43 1.86
C TYR A 20 22.76 18.93 0.40
N PRO A 21 21.47 18.93 -0.07
CA PRO A 21 21.13 18.58 -1.47
C PRO A 21 20.20 19.56 -2.22
N SER A 22 19.82 19.18 -3.46
CA SER A 22 18.62 19.61 -4.21
C SER A 22 18.31 18.53 -5.27
N CYS A 23 17.09 17.98 -5.44
CA CYS A 23 15.76 18.55 -5.73
C CYS A 23 15.53 18.90 -7.23
N ARG A 24 14.34 18.54 -7.74
CA ARG A 24 13.91 18.70 -9.15
C ARG A 24 13.54 20.16 -9.50
N ALA A 25 13.64 20.47 -10.79
CA ALA A 25 12.72 21.32 -11.55
C ALA A 25 12.63 20.65 -12.95
N GLU A 26 11.48 20.13 -13.38
CA GLU A 26 10.31 20.84 -13.94
C GLU A 26 10.54 21.41 -15.36
N SER A 27 9.63 21.05 -16.25
CA SER A 27 9.60 21.42 -17.68
C SER A 27 9.00 22.82 -17.89
N PRO A 28 8.94 23.32 -19.14
CA PRO A 28 7.65 23.17 -19.84
C PRO A 28 7.71 23.00 -21.38
N CYS A 29 6.62 22.43 -21.90
CA CYS A 29 6.00 22.65 -23.22
C CYS A 29 6.84 22.62 -24.52
N GLY A 30 6.72 21.51 -25.25
CA GLY A 30 5.89 21.46 -26.47
C GLY A 30 6.53 21.77 -27.84
N LEU A 31 6.46 20.79 -28.75
CA LEU A 31 5.81 20.86 -30.08
C LEU A 31 6.10 19.57 -30.90
N ASP A 32 5.06 18.97 -31.48
CA ASP A 32 5.14 17.95 -32.55
C ASP A 32 5.10 18.72 -33.91
N PRO A 33 5.79 18.27 -34.99
CA PRO A 33 5.18 17.24 -35.84
C PRO A 33 6.16 16.23 -36.51
N SER A 34 5.76 14.96 -36.49
CA SER A 34 5.78 14.02 -37.63
C SER A 34 7.07 13.78 -38.46
N THR A 35 7.49 12.51 -38.50
CA THR A 35 8.16 11.82 -39.64
C THR A 35 9.50 12.37 -40.19
N TRP A 36 10.53 11.53 -40.18
CA TRP A 36 11.12 10.95 -41.40
C TRP A 36 12.01 9.74 -41.04
N SER A 37 12.47 8.98 -42.03
CA SER A 37 13.05 7.65 -41.85
C SER A 37 14.55 7.55 -42.19
N ALA A 38 15.14 6.43 -41.74
CA ALA A 38 16.28 5.70 -42.32
C ALA A 38 17.73 6.00 -41.87
N THR A 39 18.39 4.89 -41.50
CA THR A 39 19.78 4.47 -41.82
C THR A 39 21.01 5.10 -41.14
N SER A 40 21.64 4.26 -40.29
CA SER A 40 23.08 3.92 -40.23
C SER A 40 24.15 5.00 -39.94
N GLY A 41 25.04 4.74 -38.97
CA GLY A 41 26.32 5.45 -38.84
C GLY A 41 27.06 5.34 -37.50
N ASP A 42 27.65 4.18 -37.20
CA ASP A 42 28.78 4.08 -36.25
C ASP A 42 30.09 4.62 -36.89
N PRO A 43 31.17 4.94 -36.13
CA PRO A 43 31.26 5.23 -34.69
C PRO A 43 32.24 6.40 -34.31
N ALA A 44 32.44 6.58 -32.99
CA ALA A 44 33.69 6.96 -32.31
C ALA A 44 34.22 8.43 -32.26
N ALA A 45 34.44 8.88 -31.00
CA ALA A 45 35.55 9.69 -30.44
C ALA A 45 35.92 11.06 -31.09
N SER A 46 36.17 12.13 -30.32
CA SER A 46 37.19 12.18 -29.25
C SER A 46 37.22 13.53 -28.48
N HIS A 47 38.13 13.62 -27.50
CA HIS A 47 38.36 14.74 -26.56
C HIS A 47 38.45 16.17 -27.15
N SER A 48 38.07 17.15 -26.32
CA SER A 48 38.81 18.42 -26.17
C SER A 48 38.58 19.05 -24.80
N GLY A 49 39.65 19.44 -24.11
CA GLY A 49 39.61 20.14 -22.82
C GLY A 49 39.87 21.64 -22.95
N TRP A 50 39.46 22.43 -21.97
CA TRP A 50 39.56 23.90 -22.00
C TRP A 50 40.38 24.49 -20.85
N ILE A 51 41.20 25.50 -21.18
CA ILE A 51 42.11 26.18 -20.24
C ILE A 51 41.46 27.47 -19.70
N ARG A 52 41.57 27.69 -18.39
CA ARG A 52 41.08 28.91 -17.71
C ARG A 52 41.86 30.18 -18.09
N ARG A 53 41.16 31.32 -18.14
CA ARG A 53 41.67 32.62 -17.65
C ARG A 53 40.58 33.40 -16.91
N THR A 54 40.95 34.06 -15.81
CA THR A 54 40.09 34.95 -14.99
C THR A 54 40.54 36.41 -15.11
N PRO A 55 39.63 37.38 -14.91
CA PRO A 55 39.74 38.40 -13.83
C PRO A 55 38.35 38.80 -13.21
N SER A 56 38.17 39.67 -12.20
CA SER A 56 38.98 40.06 -11.01
C SER A 56 38.23 41.14 -10.15
N LYS A 57 38.07 40.93 -8.82
CA LYS A 57 37.66 41.93 -7.78
C LYS A 57 36.18 42.39 -7.79
N SER A 58 35.58 42.98 -6.72
CA SER A 58 36.13 43.44 -5.42
C SER A 58 35.16 43.31 -4.22
N ALA A 59 35.65 43.70 -3.03
CA ALA A 59 35.06 43.80 -1.68
C ALA A 59 33.64 44.46 -1.58
N THR A 60 32.89 44.41 -0.45
CA THR A 60 33.33 44.70 0.94
C THR A 60 32.40 44.12 2.05
N LYS A 61 32.94 44.00 3.28
CA LYS A 61 32.29 43.64 4.58
C LYS A 61 32.01 44.94 5.40
N PRO A 62 31.48 44.98 6.66
CA PRO A 62 31.02 43.91 7.59
C PRO A 62 29.54 44.14 8.08
N THR A 63 28.96 43.60 9.18
CA THR A 63 29.46 42.97 10.43
C THR A 63 28.45 41.98 11.09
N THR A 64 28.73 41.61 12.35
CA THR A 64 28.06 40.78 13.38
C THR A 64 26.90 41.49 14.14
N ALA A 65 26.06 40.88 15.00
CA ALA A 65 25.55 39.51 15.31
C ALA A 65 24.58 39.65 16.55
N THR A 66 24.11 38.69 17.38
CA THR A 66 24.43 37.26 17.68
C THR A 66 23.27 36.57 18.46
N THR A 67 23.22 35.23 18.42
CA THR A 67 22.76 34.19 19.42
C THR A 67 22.19 34.57 20.82
N SER A 68 21.36 33.76 21.49
CA SER A 68 20.57 32.53 21.13
C SER A 68 19.71 32.02 22.32
N GLU A 69 18.61 31.33 22.00
CA GLU A 69 17.98 30.15 22.65
C GLU A 69 18.12 29.82 24.16
N GLY A 70 17.02 29.36 24.79
CA GLY A 70 17.04 28.60 26.05
C GLY A 70 15.67 28.46 26.73
N GLY A 71 15.13 27.24 26.82
CA GLY A 71 13.82 26.93 27.41
C GLY A 71 13.83 26.37 28.86
N PRO A 72 12.86 25.53 29.26
CA PRO A 72 11.82 26.00 30.21
C PRO A 72 11.65 25.16 31.50
N VAL A 73 11.15 25.77 32.58
CA VAL A 73 10.74 25.09 33.84
C VAL A 73 9.51 25.78 34.46
N THR A 74 8.77 25.08 35.33
CA THR A 74 7.44 25.43 35.87
C THR A 74 7.41 26.07 37.27
N ASN A 75 6.21 26.56 37.65
CA ASN A 75 5.55 26.47 38.97
C ASN A 75 5.22 27.79 39.71
N ARG A 76 4.35 27.68 40.73
CA ARG A 76 3.39 28.68 41.27
C ARG A 76 3.92 29.68 42.32
N ILE A 77 3.03 30.62 42.66
CA ILE A 77 2.91 31.57 43.80
C ILE A 77 3.06 33.04 43.32
N GLY A 78 2.15 33.99 43.59
CA GLY A 78 0.84 33.93 44.26
C GLY A 78 0.67 35.01 45.34
N ILE A 79 0.16 36.20 44.98
CA ILE A 79 -0.11 37.31 45.91
C ILE A 79 -1.47 37.97 45.59
N THR A 80 -2.21 38.31 46.65
CA THR A 80 -3.55 38.91 46.64
C THR A 80 -3.52 40.43 46.34
N VAL A 81 -4.55 40.94 45.68
CA VAL A 81 -4.88 42.39 45.64
C VAL A 81 -6.25 42.61 46.27
N LEU A 82 -6.33 43.45 47.30
CA LEU A 82 -7.61 43.93 47.86
C LEU A 82 -8.10 45.14 47.05
N LEU A 83 -9.42 45.22 46.82
CA LEU A 83 -10.06 46.48 46.48
C LEU A 83 -10.23 47.34 47.75
N THR A 84 -10.01 48.63 47.64
CA THR A 84 -10.41 49.64 48.63
C THR A 84 -11.08 50.81 47.92
N LEU A 85 -12.28 51.20 48.35
CA LEU A 85 -13.00 52.34 47.77
C LEU A 85 -12.32 53.67 48.11
N GLY A 86 -12.33 54.61 47.17
CA GLY A 86 -11.99 56.01 47.38
C GLY A 86 -13.14 56.90 46.89
N CYS A 87 -13.63 57.79 47.75
CA CYS A 87 -14.78 58.65 47.47
C CYS A 87 -14.35 60.03 46.98
N SER A 88 -15.13 60.64 46.09
CA SER A 88 -15.09 62.07 45.77
C SER A 88 -16.51 62.55 45.50
N SER A 89 -16.83 63.80 45.88
CA SER A 89 -18.20 64.30 45.92
C SER A 89 -18.29 65.82 45.79
N GLU A 90 -19.04 66.31 44.81
CA GLU A 90 -19.66 67.64 44.83
C GLU A 90 -21.11 67.56 44.30
N PRO A 91 -22.03 68.44 44.71
CA PRO A 91 -23.48 68.18 44.62
C PRO A 91 -24.18 68.88 43.45
N LEU A 92 -25.24 68.24 42.93
CA LEU A 92 -26.25 68.87 42.07
C LEU A 92 -27.48 69.25 42.90
N THR A 93 -27.92 70.50 42.82
CA THR A 93 -29.10 71.01 43.50
C THR A 93 -30.37 70.77 42.69
N VAL A 94 -31.29 69.94 43.20
CA VAL A 94 -32.61 69.71 42.58
C VAL A 94 -33.59 70.81 43.02
N ASP A 95 -33.95 71.68 42.08
CA ASP A 95 -34.92 72.75 42.29
C ASP A 95 -36.36 72.21 42.21
N ARG A 96 -37.20 72.49 43.21
CA ARG A 96 -38.59 72.01 43.26
C ARG A 96 -39.52 73.01 42.58
N LYS A 97 -40.22 72.61 41.51
CA LYS A 97 -41.39 73.35 41.00
C LYS A 97 -42.57 72.44 40.68
N SER A 98 -43.72 72.86 41.23
CA SER A 98 -45.10 72.52 40.89
C SER A 98 -45.43 71.07 40.52
N ALA A 99 -46.13 70.39 41.43
CA ALA A 99 -47.10 69.39 41.01
C ALA A 99 -48.22 70.07 40.19
N ALA A 100 -48.71 69.37 39.18
CA ALA A 100 -49.98 69.64 38.52
C ALA A 100 -50.66 68.30 38.30
N SER A 101 -51.70 68.00 39.08
CA SER A 101 -52.48 66.77 38.94
C SER A 101 -53.29 66.81 37.65
N ALA A 102 -53.17 65.77 36.83
CA ALA A 102 -54.11 65.48 35.76
C ALA A 102 -54.89 64.21 36.15
N GLU A 103 -56.07 64.38 36.73
CA GLU A 103 -57.03 63.30 36.91
C GLU A 103 -57.99 63.29 35.70
N LEU A 104 -57.92 62.23 34.91
CA LEU A 104 -58.96 61.86 33.94
C LEU A 104 -58.80 60.37 33.60
N ASP A 105 -59.77 59.47 33.68
CA ASP A 105 -60.93 59.19 34.54
C ASP A 105 -61.62 57.98 33.85
N THR A 106 -62.38 57.17 34.59
CA THR A 106 -63.24 56.06 34.10
C THR A 106 -62.71 55.13 33.00
N SER A 107 -62.29 53.95 33.43
CA SER A 107 -62.80 52.66 32.95
C SER A 107 -63.62 52.61 31.64
N ASP A 108 -63.12 51.87 30.65
CA ASP A 108 -63.98 51.07 29.77
C ASP A 108 -63.59 49.59 29.89
N THR A 109 -64.40 48.81 30.60
CA THR A 109 -64.25 47.34 30.67
C THR A 109 -65.03 46.69 29.53
N SER A 110 -64.63 46.97 28.29
CA SER A 110 -65.07 46.23 27.10
C SER A 110 -63.93 46.06 26.08
N GLY A 111 -63.20 44.95 26.21
CA GLY A 111 -62.08 44.62 25.34
C GLY A 111 -61.48 43.25 25.66
N ALA A 112 -60.62 42.76 24.76
CA ALA A 112 -59.61 41.77 25.08
C ALA A 112 -58.62 42.36 26.12
N PRO A 113 -57.74 41.55 26.76
CA PRO A 113 -56.50 42.12 27.27
C PRO A 113 -55.87 43.01 26.16
N LEU A 114 -55.38 44.18 26.54
CA LEU A 114 -54.53 44.95 25.63
C LEU A 114 -53.33 44.08 25.26
N PRO A 115 -52.84 44.12 24.00
CA PRO A 115 -51.60 43.47 23.67
C PRO A 115 -50.49 44.10 24.52
N ILE A 116 -49.61 43.25 25.02
CA ILE A 116 -48.50 43.63 25.91
C ILE A 116 -47.22 43.53 25.08
N ASP A 117 -46.24 44.34 25.46
CA ASP A 117 -44.82 44.24 25.14
C ASP A 117 -44.21 43.49 26.33
N THR A 118 -43.95 42.18 26.18
CA THR A 118 -43.63 41.30 27.31
C THR A 118 -42.12 41.15 27.56
N ASP A 119 -41.28 41.37 26.54
CA ASP A 119 -39.80 41.29 26.65
C ASP A 119 -39.06 42.63 26.58
N GLY A 120 -39.66 43.68 26.04
CA GLY A 120 -39.14 45.05 26.00
C GLY A 120 -38.50 45.49 24.68
N ASP A 121 -38.73 44.79 23.56
CA ASP A 121 -38.17 45.15 22.25
C ASP A 121 -38.80 46.43 21.65
N GLY A 122 -40.12 46.63 21.83
CA GLY A 122 -40.88 47.79 21.38
C GLY A 122 -42.11 47.49 20.52
N PHE A 123 -42.35 46.24 20.12
CA PHE A 123 -43.59 45.76 19.53
C PHE A 123 -44.52 45.17 20.60
N THR A 124 -45.72 44.73 20.20
CA THR A 124 -46.68 44.08 21.11
C THR A 124 -47.20 42.78 20.51
N SER A 125 -47.73 41.90 21.37
CA SER A 125 -48.24 40.54 21.06
C SER A 125 -49.32 40.37 19.97
N ASP A 126 -49.60 41.40 19.17
CA ASP A 126 -50.46 41.41 17.99
C ASP A 126 -49.78 41.93 16.71
N GLU A 127 -48.58 42.51 16.82
CA GLU A 127 -47.64 42.81 15.72
C GLU A 127 -46.40 41.88 15.75
N ASP A 128 -46.03 41.37 16.92
CA ASP A 128 -44.94 40.41 17.13
C ASP A 128 -45.40 38.94 17.02
N CYS A 129 -44.52 38.08 16.49
CA CYS A 129 -44.72 36.65 16.30
C CYS A 129 -44.15 35.77 17.44
N ASP A 130 -43.24 36.26 18.29
CA ASP A 130 -42.86 35.63 19.58
C ASP A 130 -42.45 36.68 20.63
N ASP A 131 -43.47 37.36 21.22
CA ASP A 131 -43.47 38.33 22.35
C ASP A 131 -42.72 37.86 23.63
N THR A 132 -41.91 36.80 23.56
CA THR A 132 -41.07 36.31 24.65
C THR A 132 -39.58 36.20 24.32
N ASP A 133 -39.15 36.53 23.11
CA ASP A 133 -37.74 36.56 22.69
C ASP A 133 -37.42 37.80 21.82
N PRO A 134 -36.75 38.85 22.35
CA PRO A 134 -36.56 40.16 21.68
C PRO A 134 -35.49 40.14 20.58
N ALA A 135 -35.26 38.96 20.00
CA ALA A 135 -34.52 38.73 18.77
C ALA A 135 -35.46 38.40 17.58
N ILE A 136 -36.75 38.16 17.85
CA ILE A 136 -37.81 37.88 16.88
C ILE A 136 -38.79 39.06 16.95
N SER A 137 -38.85 39.92 15.93
CA SER A 137 -39.82 41.01 15.85
C SER A 137 -39.82 41.71 14.47
N PRO A 138 -40.83 42.52 14.12
CA PRO A 138 -40.90 43.29 12.86
C PRO A 138 -39.78 44.30 12.56
N ALA A 139 -38.69 44.32 13.34
CA ALA A 139 -37.47 45.09 13.06
C ALA A 139 -36.15 44.27 13.21
N ALA A 140 -36.24 42.94 13.35
CA ALA A 140 -35.07 42.05 13.39
C ALA A 140 -34.35 41.95 12.02
N ASP A 141 -33.08 41.53 12.05
CA ASP A 141 -32.35 41.04 10.87
C ASP A 141 -32.41 39.50 10.89
N GLU A 142 -32.81 38.85 9.78
CA GLU A 142 -32.87 37.38 9.65
C GLU A 142 -31.54 36.70 10.03
N VAL A 143 -31.64 35.56 10.72
CA VAL A 143 -30.51 34.70 11.06
C VAL A 143 -30.84 33.25 10.70
N CYS A 144 -30.06 32.63 9.81
CA CYS A 144 -30.31 31.27 9.31
C CYS A 144 -30.50 30.23 10.43
N ASN A 145 -31.75 29.99 10.80
CA ASN A 145 -32.15 29.21 11.98
C ASN A 145 -33.46 28.42 11.79
N GLY A 146 -34.20 28.68 10.70
CA GLY A 146 -35.47 28.02 10.40
C GLY A 146 -36.68 28.67 11.06
N ARG A 147 -36.61 29.98 11.32
CA ARG A 147 -37.69 30.83 11.85
C ARG A 147 -37.94 32.01 10.92
N ASP A 148 -39.08 32.64 11.15
CA ASP A 148 -39.44 33.98 10.69
C ASP A 148 -38.94 34.92 11.80
N ASP A 149 -37.70 35.43 11.72
CA ASP A 149 -37.16 36.30 12.78
C ASP A 149 -37.74 37.72 12.65
N ASN A 150 -38.02 38.18 11.42
CA ASN A 150 -38.59 39.51 11.15
C ASN A 150 -40.13 39.59 11.05
N CYS A 151 -40.83 38.49 11.29
CA CYS A 151 -42.30 38.36 11.29
C CYS A 151 -43.01 38.80 9.98
N ASP A 152 -42.36 38.79 8.80
CA ASP A 152 -43.04 39.12 7.52
C ASP A 152 -43.83 37.95 6.90
N GLY A 153 -43.66 36.74 7.42
CA GLY A 153 -44.29 35.51 6.95
C GLY A 153 -43.44 34.67 5.99
N ASN A 154 -42.19 35.05 5.75
CA ASN A 154 -41.15 34.22 5.14
C ASN A 154 -40.28 33.57 6.25
N ILE A 155 -39.18 32.90 5.89
CA ILE A 155 -38.25 32.21 6.80
C ILE A 155 -36.86 32.24 6.15
N ASP A 156 -35.84 32.68 6.90
CA ASP A 156 -34.43 32.73 6.51
C ASP A 156 -34.18 33.54 5.21
N GLU A 157 -35.05 34.50 4.81
CA GLU A 157 -34.96 35.17 3.51
C GLU A 157 -33.97 36.35 3.45
N GLY A 158 -33.63 36.80 2.24
CA GLY A 158 -32.57 37.79 2.02
C GLY A 158 -31.14 37.29 2.31
N LEU A 159 -30.99 36.16 3.02
CA LEU A 159 -29.73 35.55 3.37
C LEU A 159 -28.98 34.96 2.16
N ALA A 160 -27.66 34.86 2.29
CA ALA A 160 -26.82 34.21 1.29
C ALA A 160 -26.93 32.68 1.41
N THR A 161 -27.55 32.04 0.43
CA THR A 161 -27.55 30.57 0.32
C THR A 161 -26.20 30.05 -0.19
N ALA A 162 -25.87 28.82 0.20
CA ALA A 162 -24.80 28.03 -0.38
C ALA A 162 -25.38 26.73 -0.95
N THR A 163 -24.67 26.15 -1.90
CA THR A 163 -24.93 24.81 -2.43
C THR A 163 -24.30 23.79 -1.49
N TRP A 164 -25.09 22.83 -1.04
CA TRP A 164 -24.67 21.73 -0.18
C TRP A 164 -24.96 20.39 -0.87
N PHE A 165 -24.08 19.43 -0.65
CA PHE A 165 -24.02 18.14 -1.31
C PHE A 165 -24.25 17.05 -0.26
N LEU A 166 -24.96 15.98 -0.61
CA LEU A 166 -25.20 14.86 0.30
C LEU A 166 -23.85 14.18 0.65
N ASP A 167 -23.73 13.77 1.91
CA ASP A 167 -22.64 12.97 2.50
C ASP A 167 -23.32 11.72 3.08
N ALA A 168 -23.51 10.69 2.24
CA ALA A 168 -24.46 9.61 2.53
C ALA A 168 -23.85 8.44 3.32
N ASP A 169 -22.51 8.31 3.34
CA ASP A 169 -21.79 7.36 4.19
C ASP A 169 -21.09 7.98 5.41
N SER A 170 -21.05 9.33 5.51
CA SER A 170 -20.56 10.12 6.64
C SER A 170 -19.03 10.21 6.81
N ASP A 171 -18.27 10.28 5.70
CA ASP A 171 -16.83 10.52 5.72
C ASP A 171 -16.42 12.01 5.69
N GLY A 172 -17.32 12.90 5.22
CA GLY A 172 -17.14 14.35 5.14
C GLY A 172 -16.89 14.91 3.73
N PHE A 173 -16.81 14.07 2.70
CA PHE A 173 -16.95 14.44 1.29
C PHE A 173 -18.42 14.32 0.86
N GLY A 174 -18.73 14.73 -0.36
CA GLY A 174 -20.12 14.70 -0.83
C GLY A 174 -20.24 14.80 -2.34
N SER A 175 -21.43 14.41 -2.83
CA SER A 175 -21.64 14.09 -4.24
C SER A 175 -22.64 15.00 -4.97
N LEU A 176 -22.65 14.90 -6.30
CA LEU A 176 -23.60 15.60 -7.16
C LEU A 176 -24.98 14.90 -7.27
N ASP A 177 -25.20 13.77 -6.59
CA ASP A 177 -26.42 12.96 -6.75
C ASP A 177 -27.63 13.51 -5.95
N GLU A 178 -27.42 14.12 -4.78
CA GLU A 178 -28.43 14.99 -4.14
C GLU A 178 -27.81 16.33 -3.70
N ILE A 179 -28.40 17.43 -4.20
CA ILE A 179 -27.92 18.80 -4.02
C ILE A 179 -29.02 19.66 -3.40
N ARG A 180 -28.70 20.53 -2.44
CA ARG A 180 -29.63 21.46 -1.78
C ARG A 180 -29.04 22.86 -1.66
N GLU A 181 -29.82 23.89 -1.99
CA GLU A 181 -29.43 25.29 -1.78
C GLU A 181 -30.09 25.85 -0.51
N THR A 182 -29.29 26.16 0.51
CA THR A 182 -29.74 26.64 1.84
C THR A 182 -28.68 27.51 2.51
N CYS A 183 -29.06 28.35 3.47
CA CYS A 183 -28.15 29.30 4.15
C CYS A 183 -27.21 28.65 5.18
N ALA A 184 -27.49 27.41 5.61
CA ALA A 184 -26.68 26.60 6.52
C ALA A 184 -26.75 25.12 6.11
N PRO A 185 -25.73 24.29 6.43
CA PRO A 185 -25.69 22.90 6.00
C PRO A 185 -26.86 22.09 6.59
N PRO A 186 -27.66 21.42 5.76
CA PRO A 186 -28.61 20.40 6.23
C PRO A 186 -27.89 19.25 6.93
N SER A 187 -28.59 18.52 7.82
CA SER A 187 -28.03 17.33 8.47
C SER A 187 -27.70 16.25 7.43
N GLY A 188 -26.44 15.80 7.39
CA GLY A 188 -25.93 14.84 6.41
C GLY A 188 -25.53 15.47 5.07
N PHE A 189 -25.21 16.76 5.05
CA PHE A 189 -24.76 17.48 3.86
C PHE A 189 -23.48 18.27 4.13
N VAL A 190 -22.59 18.33 3.15
CA VAL A 190 -21.29 19.02 3.22
C VAL A 190 -21.13 20.06 2.09
N GLY A 191 -20.11 20.90 2.22
CA GLY A 191 -19.85 22.03 1.31
C GLY A 191 -18.87 21.74 0.17
N ASN A 192 -18.74 20.47 -0.25
CA ASN A 192 -17.87 20.06 -1.35
C ASN A 192 -18.53 18.96 -2.21
N ASP A 193 -18.16 18.91 -3.48
CA ASP A 193 -18.69 18.05 -4.53
C ASP A 193 -17.64 17.05 -5.06
N TRP A 194 -16.75 16.58 -4.17
CA TRP A 194 -15.51 15.91 -4.56
C TRP A 194 -15.53 14.39 -4.38
N ASP A 195 -16.62 13.83 -3.88
CA ASP A 195 -16.82 12.39 -3.77
C ASP A 195 -17.05 11.75 -5.16
N CYS A 196 -16.51 10.55 -5.36
CA CYS A 196 -16.69 9.75 -6.56
C CYS A 196 -17.48 8.44 -6.34
N ASP A 197 -17.76 8.01 -5.10
CA ASP A 197 -18.72 6.97 -4.72
C ASP A 197 -19.25 7.21 -3.28
N ASP A 198 -20.26 8.07 -3.16
CA ASP A 198 -21.07 8.49 -1.97
C ASP A 198 -21.72 7.32 -1.19
N THR A 199 -21.31 6.08 -1.46
CA THR A 199 -21.77 4.86 -0.78
C THR A 199 -20.63 4.06 -0.15
N ALA A 200 -19.39 4.55 -0.24
CA ALA A 200 -18.18 3.89 0.21
C ALA A 200 -17.15 4.87 0.83
N ALA A 201 -17.23 5.05 2.15
CA ALA A 201 -16.35 5.87 3.03
C ALA A 201 -14.84 5.51 3.03
N ASP A 202 -14.36 4.77 2.03
CA ASP A 202 -12.95 4.55 1.71
C ASP A 202 -12.63 4.81 0.21
N VAL A 203 -13.48 5.61 -0.46
CA VAL A 203 -13.42 6.06 -1.87
C VAL A 203 -13.65 7.59 -1.93
N HIS A 204 -12.65 8.36 -1.52
CA HIS A 204 -12.75 9.82 -1.39
C HIS A 204 -11.43 10.52 -1.70
N PRO A 205 -11.41 11.84 -1.96
CA PRO A 205 -10.17 12.60 -2.18
C PRO A 205 -9.10 12.36 -1.10
N GLY A 206 -8.01 11.69 -1.49
CA GLY A 206 -6.90 11.34 -0.60
C GLY A 206 -7.13 10.13 0.31
N ALA A 207 -8.05 9.24 -0.01
CA ALA A 207 -8.14 7.90 0.57
C ALA A 207 -6.85 7.08 0.32
N GLU A 208 -6.68 5.95 1.03
CA GLU A 208 -5.51 5.08 0.83
C GLU A 208 -5.71 4.15 -0.38
N GLU A 209 -4.86 4.32 -1.39
CA GLU A 209 -4.90 3.54 -2.63
C GLU A 209 -4.50 2.07 -2.43
N VAL A 210 -5.38 1.17 -2.86
CA VAL A 210 -5.29 -0.27 -2.61
C VAL A 210 -4.79 -0.98 -3.87
N CYS A 211 -3.64 -1.65 -3.80
CA CYS A 211 -2.99 -2.18 -5.01
C CYS A 211 -3.89 -3.13 -5.82
N SER A 212 -3.85 -3.00 -7.15
CA SER A 212 -4.77 -3.69 -8.08
C SER A 212 -6.29 -3.47 -7.86
N GLY A 213 -6.68 -2.51 -7.02
CA GLY A 213 -8.08 -2.16 -6.71
C GLY A 213 -8.74 -1.18 -7.70
N PRO A 214 -9.92 -0.65 -7.35
CA PRO A 214 -10.50 0.53 -8.01
C PRO A 214 -9.70 1.79 -7.67
N ASP A 215 -9.91 2.86 -8.43
CA ASP A 215 -9.55 4.24 -8.05
C ASP A 215 -10.32 4.59 -6.76
N ARG A 216 -9.59 5.04 -5.73
CA ARG A 216 -10.08 5.37 -4.39
C ARG A 216 -9.79 6.80 -4.00
N ASP A 217 -8.67 7.38 -4.46
CA ASP A 217 -8.33 8.78 -4.15
C ASP A 217 -9.06 9.82 -5.02
N CYS A 218 -9.98 9.34 -5.88
CA CYS A 218 -10.72 10.10 -6.89
C CYS A 218 -9.82 10.85 -7.89
N GLY A 219 -8.55 10.43 -8.03
CA GLY A 219 -7.54 11.06 -8.88
C GLY A 219 -7.71 10.80 -10.39
N GLY A 220 -8.61 9.90 -10.78
CA GLY A 220 -8.86 9.52 -12.17
C GLY A 220 -7.80 8.56 -12.75
N LEU A 221 -7.10 7.83 -11.89
CA LEU A 221 -6.06 6.85 -12.21
C LEU A 221 -6.17 5.66 -11.25
N PRO A 222 -6.44 4.44 -11.73
CA PRO A 222 -6.48 3.28 -10.85
C PRO A 222 -5.09 2.97 -10.26
N PRO A 223 -5.05 2.34 -9.07
CA PRO A 223 -3.82 2.02 -8.36
C PRO A 223 -2.87 1.11 -9.15
N ALA A 224 -1.58 1.23 -8.84
CA ALA A 224 -0.56 0.36 -9.40
C ALA A 224 -0.81 -1.12 -9.01
N PRO A 225 -0.46 -2.09 -9.87
CA PRO A 225 -0.60 -3.50 -9.52
C PRO A 225 0.22 -3.89 -8.30
N CYS A 226 -0.33 -4.80 -7.49
CA CYS A 226 0.34 -5.36 -6.32
C CYS A 226 1.71 -5.99 -6.64
N ARG A 227 2.63 -5.99 -5.68
CA ARG A 227 4.01 -6.49 -5.87
C ARG A 227 4.08 -8.02 -5.82
N THR A 228 3.21 -8.67 -5.06
CA THR A 228 3.18 -10.11 -4.83
C THR A 228 1.74 -10.63 -4.77
N CYS A 229 1.57 -11.96 -4.90
CA CYS A 229 0.28 -12.60 -4.66
C CYS A 229 -0.23 -12.41 -3.22
N ARG A 230 0.69 -12.24 -2.26
CA ARG A 230 0.39 -11.95 -0.86
C ARG A 230 -0.27 -10.59 -0.71
N ASP A 231 0.30 -9.56 -1.34
CA ASP A 231 -0.27 -8.21 -1.29
C ASP A 231 -1.70 -8.23 -1.86
N ILE A 232 -1.94 -8.91 -2.99
CA ILE A 232 -3.28 -9.06 -3.61
C ILE A 232 -4.28 -9.66 -2.59
N LEU A 233 -3.86 -10.64 -1.80
CA LEU A 233 -4.72 -11.27 -0.79
C LEU A 233 -4.93 -10.37 0.44
N GLU A 234 -3.86 -9.79 1.00
CA GLU A 234 -3.92 -8.92 2.18
C GLU A 234 -4.67 -7.60 1.89
N ASN A 235 -4.71 -7.15 0.62
CA ASN A 235 -5.49 -6.00 0.13
C ASN A 235 -6.92 -6.36 -0.33
N GLY A 236 -7.35 -7.62 -0.22
CA GLY A 236 -8.71 -8.04 -0.62
C GLY A 236 -8.98 -8.11 -2.13
N ALA A 237 -7.99 -7.83 -2.99
CA ALA A 237 -8.10 -7.90 -4.45
C ALA A 237 -8.07 -9.35 -5.02
N SER A 238 -8.14 -10.36 -4.16
CA SER A 238 -8.16 -11.77 -4.53
C SER A 238 -9.54 -12.22 -5.06
N ILE A 239 -9.53 -12.84 -6.23
CA ILE A 239 -10.68 -13.51 -6.86
C ILE A 239 -10.58 -15.05 -6.82
N GLY A 240 -9.69 -15.60 -5.96
CA GLY A 240 -9.38 -17.03 -5.85
C GLY A 240 -8.08 -17.43 -6.56
N ASP A 241 -7.81 -18.74 -6.66
CA ASP A 241 -6.61 -19.26 -7.34
C ASP A 241 -6.64 -18.91 -8.84
N GLY A 242 -5.51 -18.47 -9.41
CA GLY A 242 -5.48 -18.10 -10.82
C GLY A 242 -4.25 -17.33 -11.27
N ILE A 243 -4.31 -16.82 -12.50
CA ILE A 243 -3.27 -15.94 -13.07
C ILE A 243 -3.58 -14.49 -12.69
N TYR A 244 -2.61 -13.83 -12.06
CA TYR A 244 -2.65 -12.39 -11.74
C TYR A 244 -1.49 -11.67 -12.40
N THR A 245 -1.61 -10.35 -12.55
CA THR A 245 -0.49 -9.46 -12.90
C THR A 245 0.03 -8.81 -11.61
N ILE A 246 1.35 -8.87 -11.42
CA ILE A 246 2.07 -8.22 -10.32
C ILE A 246 3.17 -7.31 -10.86
N GLU A 247 3.61 -6.32 -10.06
CA GLU A 247 4.74 -5.44 -10.36
C GLU A 247 5.79 -5.39 -9.22
N PRO A 248 6.67 -6.40 -9.10
CA PRO A 248 7.88 -6.31 -8.27
C PRO A 248 8.87 -5.30 -8.87
N ASP A 249 9.58 -4.51 -8.05
CA ASP A 249 10.58 -3.53 -8.50
C ASP A 249 11.67 -4.18 -9.38
N SER A 250 12.02 -5.42 -9.05
CA SER A 250 13.04 -6.18 -9.77
C SER A 250 12.57 -6.70 -11.13
N LEU A 251 11.26 -6.84 -11.35
CA LEU A 251 10.70 -7.48 -12.55
C LEU A 251 9.94 -6.53 -13.47
N GLY A 252 9.23 -5.54 -12.92
CA GLY A 252 8.16 -4.82 -13.61
C GLY A 252 6.90 -5.68 -13.80
N LEU A 253 5.86 -5.12 -14.43
CA LEU A 253 4.63 -5.83 -14.83
C LEU A 253 4.90 -7.24 -15.36
N THR A 254 4.44 -8.26 -14.64
CA THR A 254 4.61 -9.66 -15.02
C THR A 254 3.43 -10.51 -14.54
N SER A 255 3.09 -11.55 -15.29
CA SER A 255 1.99 -12.45 -14.96
C SER A 255 2.49 -13.70 -14.24
N VAL A 256 1.83 -14.07 -13.15
CA VAL A 256 2.16 -15.21 -12.28
C VAL A 256 0.92 -16.00 -11.94
N TRP A 257 1.10 -17.26 -11.54
CA TRP A 257 0.04 -17.95 -10.80
C TRP A 257 0.10 -17.56 -9.34
N CYS A 258 -1.04 -17.20 -8.77
CA CYS A 258 -1.25 -17.06 -7.34
C CYS A 258 -2.13 -18.19 -6.84
N ASP A 259 -1.64 -18.92 -5.85
CA ASP A 259 -2.52 -19.75 -5.01
C ASP A 259 -2.98 -18.90 -3.82
N MET A 260 -4.30 -18.81 -3.66
CA MET A 260 -5.01 -17.97 -2.70
C MET A 260 -5.74 -18.79 -1.64
N ASN A 261 -5.63 -20.13 -1.68
CA ASN A 261 -6.41 -21.05 -0.86
C ASN A 261 -5.55 -21.95 0.05
N ILE A 262 -4.42 -22.47 -0.41
CA ILE A 262 -3.57 -23.40 0.35
C ILE A 262 -2.93 -22.65 1.52
N ASP A 263 -3.06 -23.19 2.75
CA ASP A 263 -2.44 -22.61 3.96
C ASP A 263 -2.74 -21.10 4.13
N GLY A 264 -3.93 -20.66 3.70
CA GLY A 264 -4.34 -19.26 3.75
C GLY A 264 -3.81 -18.37 2.62
N GLY A 265 -3.27 -18.93 1.52
CA GLY A 265 -3.09 -18.23 0.25
C GLY A 265 -1.93 -17.22 0.15
N GLY A 266 -1.96 -16.40 -0.90
CA GLY A 266 -0.96 -15.37 -1.17
C GLY A 266 0.35 -15.92 -1.79
N TRP A 267 0.36 -17.17 -2.22
CA TRP A 267 1.56 -17.86 -2.70
C TRP A 267 1.89 -17.50 -4.15
N THR A 268 3.06 -16.92 -4.37
CA THR A 268 3.54 -16.55 -5.71
C THR A 268 4.33 -17.69 -6.34
N LEU A 269 3.89 -18.21 -7.50
CA LEU A 269 4.58 -19.28 -8.22
C LEU A 269 5.92 -18.80 -8.79
N LEU A 270 7.02 -19.40 -8.34
CA LEU A 270 8.37 -19.13 -8.86
C LEU A 270 8.76 -20.06 -10.00
N GLN A 271 8.45 -21.36 -9.86
CA GLN A 271 8.76 -22.38 -10.86
C GLN A 271 7.74 -23.52 -10.81
N ARG A 272 7.18 -23.87 -11.96
CA ARG A 272 6.42 -25.10 -12.19
C ARG A 272 7.10 -25.93 -13.26
N THR A 273 7.33 -27.21 -12.98
CA THR A 273 7.86 -28.17 -13.94
C THR A 273 6.86 -29.32 -14.08
N VAL A 274 6.31 -29.47 -15.28
CA VAL A 274 5.31 -30.49 -15.62
C VAL A 274 5.97 -31.64 -16.37
N TRP A 275 5.52 -32.87 -16.13
CA TRP A 275 6.22 -34.10 -16.53
C TRP A 275 6.02 -34.48 -18.02
N ASP A 276 5.48 -33.58 -18.86
CA ASP A 276 5.67 -33.64 -20.31
C ASP A 276 7.07 -33.10 -20.68
N TRP A 277 7.82 -33.87 -21.46
CA TRP A 277 9.13 -33.46 -21.96
C TRP A 277 9.07 -32.22 -22.85
N ALA A 278 7.99 -32.02 -23.62
CA ALA A 278 7.82 -30.87 -24.52
C ALA A 278 7.72 -29.53 -23.75
N ASP A 279 7.22 -29.55 -22.52
CA ASP A 279 7.12 -28.38 -21.65
C ASP A 279 8.27 -28.28 -20.64
N SER A 280 8.63 -29.39 -19.97
CA SER A 280 9.82 -29.43 -19.09
C SER A 280 11.08 -28.93 -19.80
N SER A 281 11.30 -29.33 -21.06
CA SER A 281 12.52 -28.96 -21.78
C SER A 281 12.64 -27.47 -22.13
N GLN A 282 11.55 -26.69 -22.02
CA GLN A 282 11.57 -25.24 -22.26
C GLN A 282 12.37 -24.50 -21.18
N LEU A 283 12.40 -25.01 -19.94
CA LEU A 283 13.09 -24.36 -18.82
C LEU A 283 14.60 -24.63 -18.79
N LEU A 284 15.16 -25.40 -19.74
CA LEU A 284 16.59 -25.80 -19.82
C LEU A 284 17.53 -24.63 -20.20
N THR A 285 17.64 -23.63 -19.33
CA THR A 285 18.35 -22.37 -19.63
C THR A 285 19.73 -22.26 -18.96
N SER A 286 20.56 -21.33 -19.45
CA SER A 286 21.78 -20.90 -18.75
C SER A 286 21.45 -20.21 -17.42
N TYR A 287 22.46 -19.95 -16.58
CA TYR A 287 22.28 -19.14 -15.37
C TYR A 287 21.91 -17.69 -15.69
N ALA A 288 22.52 -17.11 -16.75
CA ALA A 288 22.22 -15.75 -17.16
C ALA A 288 20.74 -15.62 -17.58
N ASP A 289 20.27 -16.56 -18.41
CA ASP A 289 18.87 -16.66 -18.81
C ASP A 289 17.94 -17.00 -17.63
N TRP A 290 18.39 -17.84 -16.69
CA TRP A 290 17.64 -18.10 -15.46
C TRP A 290 17.43 -16.83 -14.65
N TYR A 291 18.46 -15.98 -14.53
CA TYR A 291 18.44 -14.73 -13.78
C TYR A 291 17.58 -13.66 -14.47
N THR A 292 17.67 -13.51 -15.80
CA THR A 292 16.98 -12.45 -16.55
C THR A 292 15.60 -12.81 -17.10
N THR A 293 15.31 -14.09 -17.34
CA THR A 293 14.25 -14.48 -18.28
C THR A 293 13.18 -15.34 -17.61
N THR A 294 11.95 -14.83 -17.62
CA THR A 294 10.72 -15.60 -17.36
C THR A 294 10.44 -16.50 -18.56
N VAL A 295 10.10 -17.77 -18.32
CA VAL A 295 9.96 -18.82 -19.36
C VAL A 295 8.70 -19.63 -19.11
N GLY A 296 8.06 -20.12 -20.19
CA GLY A 296 6.84 -20.92 -20.13
C GLY A 296 5.58 -20.07 -19.89
N SER A 297 4.53 -20.68 -19.35
CA SER A 297 3.25 -20.01 -19.06
C SER A 297 2.81 -20.24 -17.61
N PRO A 298 2.36 -19.21 -16.87
CA PRO A 298 1.82 -19.38 -15.53
C PRO A 298 0.47 -20.13 -15.50
N SER A 299 -0.13 -20.44 -16.65
CA SER A 299 -1.33 -21.29 -16.73
C SER A 299 -1.10 -22.70 -16.16
N ASP A 300 -2.14 -23.30 -15.59
CA ASP A 300 -2.07 -24.68 -15.09
C ASP A 300 -1.74 -25.72 -16.15
N GLY A 301 -1.11 -26.80 -15.71
CA GLY A 301 -0.57 -27.85 -16.58
C GLY A 301 0.57 -27.40 -17.50
N SER A 302 1.01 -26.14 -17.44
CA SER A 302 2.11 -25.61 -18.24
C SER A 302 3.39 -25.49 -17.41
N ALA A 303 4.55 -25.79 -18.02
CA ALA A 303 5.83 -25.43 -17.41
C ALA A 303 5.94 -23.90 -17.29
N PHE A 304 6.50 -23.43 -16.17
CA PHE A 304 6.71 -22.01 -15.88
C PHE A 304 7.98 -21.80 -15.06
N ARG A 305 8.63 -20.66 -15.26
CA ARG A 305 9.60 -20.13 -14.31
C ARG A 305 9.66 -18.62 -14.42
N ILE A 306 9.46 -17.90 -13.32
CA ILE A 306 9.68 -16.45 -13.25
C ILE A 306 11.19 -16.13 -13.19
N ALA A 307 11.61 -14.98 -13.71
CA ALA A 307 13.02 -14.60 -13.77
C ALA A 307 13.69 -14.57 -12.37
N GLY A 308 14.81 -15.29 -12.24
CA GLY A 308 15.53 -15.56 -10.99
C GLY A 308 15.89 -14.32 -10.17
N ARG A 309 16.15 -13.18 -10.83
CA ARG A 309 16.48 -11.91 -10.15
C ARG A 309 15.41 -11.42 -9.17
N GLY A 310 14.13 -11.77 -9.39
CA GLY A 310 13.02 -11.34 -8.53
C GLY A 310 12.67 -12.29 -7.39
N TRP A 311 13.24 -13.50 -7.37
CA TRP A 311 12.92 -14.49 -6.32
C TRP A 311 13.22 -13.98 -4.89
N PRO A 312 14.26 -13.17 -4.62
CA PRO A 312 14.47 -12.58 -3.28
C PRO A 312 13.43 -11.54 -2.87
N GLU A 313 12.82 -10.84 -3.82
CA GLU A 313 11.77 -9.84 -3.55
C GLU A 313 10.43 -10.54 -3.26
N LEU A 314 10.12 -11.59 -4.01
CA LEU A 314 8.90 -12.38 -3.84
C LEU A 314 8.95 -13.26 -2.57
N ALA A 315 10.12 -13.70 -2.13
CA ALA A 315 10.32 -14.58 -0.96
C ALA A 315 10.59 -13.83 0.37
N GLN A 316 10.11 -12.59 0.52
CA GLN A 316 10.44 -11.76 1.68
C GLN A 316 9.87 -12.28 3.02
N GLY A 317 8.67 -12.87 3.02
CA GLY A 317 8.08 -13.52 4.20
C GLY A 317 8.80 -14.78 4.64
N GLN A 318 9.74 -15.29 3.82
CA GLN A 318 10.56 -16.48 4.08
C GLN A 318 9.72 -17.76 4.24
N GLU A 319 8.49 -17.78 3.69
CA GLU A 319 7.65 -18.96 3.58
C GLU A 319 7.78 -19.58 2.19
N HIS A 320 7.81 -20.92 2.15
CA HIS A 320 8.00 -21.70 0.93
C HIS A 320 6.96 -22.81 0.85
N LEU A 321 6.34 -22.96 -0.32
CA LEU A 321 5.39 -24.03 -0.62
C LEU A 321 5.94 -24.89 -1.75
N LEU A 322 5.81 -26.21 -1.61
CA LEU A 322 6.04 -27.19 -2.65
C LEU A 322 4.74 -28.00 -2.83
N VAL A 323 4.11 -27.85 -3.99
CA VAL A 323 2.96 -28.66 -4.41
C VAL A 323 3.46 -29.70 -5.41
N LEU A 324 3.29 -30.97 -5.06
CA LEU A 324 3.69 -32.12 -5.86
C LEU A 324 2.46 -32.94 -6.22
N VAL A 325 2.32 -33.27 -7.50
CA VAL A 325 1.19 -34.07 -8.03
C VAL A 325 1.70 -35.44 -8.47
N PRO A 326 1.53 -36.51 -7.68
CA PRO A 326 1.96 -37.86 -8.07
C PRO A 326 1.28 -38.37 -9.34
N ARG A 327 1.90 -39.35 -9.99
CA ARG A 327 1.34 -40.08 -11.13
C ARG A 327 0.73 -41.40 -10.67
N ASP A 328 -0.53 -41.64 -11.02
CA ASP A 328 -1.24 -42.89 -10.79
C ASP A 328 -0.73 -43.98 -11.74
N ALA A 329 -0.47 -45.18 -11.20
CA ALA A 329 0.19 -46.25 -11.93
C ALA A 329 -0.68 -46.92 -13.02
N ASP A 330 -2.00 -47.04 -12.76
CA ASP A 330 -2.93 -47.79 -13.61
C ASP A 330 -3.48 -46.92 -14.75
N SER A 331 -3.92 -45.71 -14.43
CA SER A 331 -4.44 -44.75 -15.41
C SER A 331 -3.34 -44.00 -16.16
N GLY A 332 -2.16 -43.88 -15.55
CA GLY A 332 -1.08 -43.01 -16.03
C GLY A 332 -1.39 -41.51 -15.92
N GLY A 333 -2.47 -41.14 -15.21
CA GLY A 333 -2.90 -39.77 -14.96
C GLY A 333 -2.36 -39.20 -13.64
N SER A 334 -2.90 -38.07 -13.21
CA SER A 334 -2.55 -37.41 -11.94
C SER A 334 -3.33 -37.99 -10.75
N CYS A 335 -2.64 -38.13 -9.62
CA CYS A 335 -3.24 -38.31 -8.29
C CYS A 335 -3.66 -36.95 -7.69
N ASP A 336 -4.27 -36.94 -6.50
CA ASP A 336 -4.49 -35.69 -5.76
C ASP A 336 -3.15 -35.03 -5.38
N ALA A 337 -3.13 -33.69 -5.38
CA ALA A 337 -1.94 -32.91 -5.05
C ALA A 337 -1.54 -33.07 -3.57
N MET A 338 -0.24 -33.22 -3.33
CA MET A 338 0.40 -33.25 -2.01
C MET A 338 1.10 -31.92 -1.75
N VAL A 339 0.98 -31.40 -0.53
CA VAL A 339 1.43 -30.03 -0.18
C VAL A 339 2.44 -30.07 0.97
N TYR A 340 3.59 -29.42 0.78
CA TYR A 340 4.66 -29.33 1.77
C TYR A 340 5.06 -27.86 1.98
N LYS A 341 5.29 -27.45 3.23
CA LYS A 341 5.65 -26.08 3.58
C LYS A 341 6.95 -26.03 4.38
N GLY A 342 7.71 -24.94 4.21
CA GLY A 342 8.80 -24.56 5.10
C GLY A 342 8.84 -23.05 5.35
N THR A 343 9.52 -22.65 6.42
CA THR A 343 9.57 -21.27 6.91
C THR A 343 10.99 -20.83 7.26
N GLY A 344 11.26 -19.52 7.36
CA GLY A 344 12.60 -18.98 7.64
C GLY A 344 13.62 -19.17 6.51
N GLY A 345 13.21 -19.74 5.37
CA GLY A 345 14.07 -19.94 4.20
C GLY A 345 14.34 -18.62 3.48
N ARG A 346 15.60 -18.36 3.15
CA ARG A 346 16.01 -17.15 2.43
C ARG A 346 16.52 -17.50 1.06
N VAL A 347 15.84 -17.00 0.03
CA VAL A 347 16.34 -17.02 -1.35
C VAL A 347 17.35 -15.90 -1.52
N LEU A 348 18.60 -16.26 -1.81
CA LEU A 348 19.69 -15.33 -2.09
C LEU A 348 20.05 -15.46 -3.56
N VAL A 349 20.05 -14.36 -4.31
CA VAL A 349 20.35 -14.37 -5.75
C VAL A 349 21.36 -13.28 -6.09
N SER A 350 22.27 -13.60 -7.00
CA SER A 350 23.23 -12.68 -7.62
C SER A 350 23.28 -12.93 -9.13
N SER A 351 24.06 -12.13 -9.86
CA SER A 351 24.30 -12.33 -11.29
C SER A 351 25.15 -13.56 -11.65
N TYR A 352 25.60 -14.37 -10.68
CA TYR A 352 26.46 -15.54 -10.92
C TYR A 352 26.16 -16.78 -10.05
N ALA A 353 25.39 -16.64 -8.98
CA ALA A 353 25.01 -17.76 -8.09
C ALA A 353 23.73 -17.44 -7.30
N ALA A 354 22.94 -18.48 -7.03
CA ALA A 354 21.73 -18.41 -6.21
C ALA A 354 21.70 -19.56 -5.18
N TYR A 355 21.05 -19.33 -4.04
CA TYR A 355 21.00 -20.23 -2.88
C TYR A 355 19.64 -20.17 -2.18
N VAL A 356 19.20 -21.26 -1.55
CA VAL A 356 18.15 -21.24 -0.51
C VAL A 356 18.78 -21.68 0.81
N THR A 357 18.63 -20.85 1.85
CA THR A 357 19.35 -21.00 3.12
C THR A 357 18.42 -20.88 4.33
N GLY A 358 18.67 -21.67 5.37
CA GLY A 358 18.00 -21.50 6.67
C GLY A 358 16.57 -22.03 6.78
N LEU A 359 16.08 -22.77 5.77
CA LEU A 359 14.72 -23.32 5.77
C LEU A 359 14.49 -24.24 6.99
N GLN A 360 13.43 -23.94 7.75
CA GLN A 360 12.93 -24.72 8.86
C GLN A 360 11.61 -25.39 8.45
N SER A 361 11.65 -26.71 8.43
CA SER A 361 10.54 -27.60 8.06
C SER A 361 10.88 -29.00 8.52
N ASP A 362 9.86 -29.81 8.81
CA ASP A 362 10.03 -31.25 9.10
C ASP A 362 10.54 -32.04 7.88
N VAL A 363 10.49 -31.42 6.69
CA VAL A 363 10.86 -31.98 5.39
C VAL A 363 11.87 -31.07 4.70
N SER A 364 12.98 -31.61 4.18
CA SER A 364 13.97 -30.82 3.44
C SER A 364 13.53 -30.55 2.00
N ILE A 365 12.64 -29.56 1.81
CA ILE A 365 12.16 -29.11 0.49
C ILE A 365 13.34 -28.63 -0.38
N VAL A 366 14.13 -27.68 0.14
CA VAL A 366 15.44 -27.25 -0.38
C VAL A 366 16.27 -26.77 0.82
N ASN A 367 17.53 -27.18 0.97
CA ASN A 367 18.38 -26.64 2.04
C ASN A 367 19.88 -26.68 1.73
N GLY A 368 20.53 -25.50 1.71
CA GLY A 368 21.99 -25.37 1.68
C GLY A 368 22.64 -25.47 0.28
N ASP A 369 21.87 -25.83 -0.74
CA ASP A 369 22.36 -26.03 -2.09
C ASP A 369 22.56 -24.73 -2.89
N THR A 370 23.47 -24.80 -3.86
CA THR A 370 23.62 -23.77 -4.90
C THR A 370 22.77 -24.16 -6.11
N LEU A 371 22.08 -23.19 -6.71
CA LEU A 371 21.39 -23.41 -7.98
C LEU A 371 22.39 -23.89 -9.03
N SER A 372 22.04 -24.94 -9.76
CA SER A 372 22.75 -25.34 -10.97
C SER A 372 21.88 -25.05 -12.20
N ALA A 373 22.52 -24.61 -13.27
CA ALA A 373 21.94 -24.33 -14.58
C ALA A 373 22.72 -25.11 -15.67
N THR A 374 22.38 -24.95 -16.95
CA THR A 374 23.05 -25.72 -18.02
C THR A 374 24.55 -25.38 -18.19
N ASP A 375 24.99 -24.24 -17.65
CA ASP A 375 26.36 -23.68 -17.75
C ASP A 375 27.03 -23.33 -16.40
N HIS A 376 26.32 -23.44 -15.26
CA HIS A 376 26.81 -23.07 -13.92
C HIS A 376 26.37 -24.04 -12.81
N GLY A 377 27.05 -23.96 -11.66
CA GLY A 377 26.68 -24.63 -10.41
C GLY A 377 27.29 -26.01 -10.21
N PRO A 378 27.21 -26.57 -8.98
CA PRO A 378 27.87 -27.83 -8.61
C PRO A 378 27.36 -29.06 -9.38
N SER A 379 26.12 -29.00 -9.85
CA SER A 379 25.40 -30.10 -10.50
C SER A 379 25.11 -29.80 -11.98
N GLN A 380 25.90 -28.94 -12.63
CA GLN A 380 25.73 -28.52 -14.02
C GLN A 380 25.47 -29.71 -14.98
N SER A 381 26.29 -30.76 -14.90
CA SER A 381 26.18 -31.95 -15.77
C SER A 381 24.85 -32.71 -15.63
N CYS A 382 24.15 -32.55 -14.51
CA CYS A 382 22.82 -33.13 -14.32
C CYS A 382 21.79 -32.34 -15.15
N VAL A 383 21.89 -31.01 -15.11
CA VAL A 383 21.05 -30.05 -15.84
C VAL A 383 21.27 -30.19 -17.36
N SER A 384 22.52 -30.13 -17.82
CA SER A 384 22.88 -30.17 -19.25
C SER A 384 22.44 -31.45 -19.99
N ASN A 385 22.14 -32.54 -19.25
CA ASN A 385 21.62 -33.77 -19.85
C ASN A 385 20.09 -33.73 -19.96
N HIS A 386 19.36 -33.74 -18.83
CA HIS A 386 17.90 -33.98 -18.81
C HIS A 386 17.12 -33.18 -17.75
N ALA A 387 17.68 -32.13 -17.15
CA ALA A 387 17.05 -31.49 -15.99
C ALA A 387 17.09 -29.96 -16.01
N VAL A 388 16.09 -29.30 -15.42
CA VAL A 388 15.93 -27.83 -15.45
C VAL A 388 16.69 -27.15 -14.31
N PRO A 389 16.97 -25.83 -14.36
CA PRO A 389 17.69 -25.16 -13.30
C PRO A 389 16.99 -25.30 -11.94
N TRP A 390 17.75 -25.77 -10.94
CA TRP A 390 17.24 -26.09 -9.62
C TRP A 390 18.37 -26.17 -8.58
N PHE A 391 18.01 -26.33 -7.31
CA PHE A 391 18.91 -26.48 -6.17
C PHE A 391 19.22 -27.97 -5.96
N TYR A 392 20.41 -28.41 -6.40
CA TYR A 392 20.79 -29.83 -6.46
C TYR A 392 21.99 -30.17 -5.56
N ALA A 393 21.73 -30.84 -4.44
CA ALA A 393 22.78 -31.52 -3.65
C ALA A 393 23.54 -32.58 -4.46
N SER A 394 22.87 -33.22 -5.42
CA SER A 394 23.44 -34.13 -6.42
C SER A 394 22.45 -34.39 -7.56
N CYS A 395 22.90 -35.04 -8.66
CA CYS A 395 22.11 -35.31 -9.87
C CYS A 395 20.79 -36.07 -9.72
N CYS A 396 20.44 -36.57 -8.53
CA CYS A 396 19.18 -37.27 -8.27
C CYS A 396 18.41 -36.72 -7.06
N ALA A 397 19.09 -36.07 -6.10
CA ALA A 397 18.53 -35.78 -4.78
C ALA A 397 17.25 -34.92 -4.80
N THR A 398 17.16 -33.96 -5.72
CA THR A 398 16.09 -32.96 -5.75
C THR A 398 15.49 -32.72 -7.14
N CYS A 399 15.54 -33.71 -8.04
CA CYS A 399 15.33 -33.48 -9.47
C CYS A 399 13.88 -33.21 -9.89
N PRO A 400 13.58 -32.05 -10.53
CA PRO A 400 12.25 -31.63 -10.97
C PRO A 400 11.86 -32.13 -12.38
N THR A 401 12.56 -33.09 -12.99
CA THR A 401 12.29 -33.54 -14.38
C THR A 401 12.32 -35.04 -14.59
N TYR A 402 11.74 -35.43 -15.73
CA TYR A 402 11.79 -36.76 -16.30
C TYR A 402 12.62 -36.82 -17.58
N GLN A 403 12.99 -38.04 -17.98
CA GLN A 403 13.06 -38.40 -19.39
C GLN A 403 12.37 -39.76 -19.57
N GLY A 404 11.46 -39.87 -20.56
CA GLY A 404 10.72 -41.10 -20.87
C GLY A 404 11.55 -42.29 -21.38
N GLY A 405 12.88 -42.24 -21.24
CA GLY A 405 13.81 -43.34 -21.49
C GLY A 405 14.68 -43.72 -20.29
N TYR A 406 14.55 -43.04 -19.13
CA TYR A 406 15.45 -43.25 -17.98
C TYR A 406 14.96 -44.33 -17.00
N TRP A 407 15.03 -45.58 -17.48
CA TRP A 407 15.16 -46.84 -16.71
C TRP A 407 14.01 -47.32 -15.79
N SER A 408 13.92 -48.65 -15.71
CA SER A 408 13.07 -49.42 -14.79
C SER A 408 13.73 -49.69 -13.41
N ASP A 409 14.97 -49.22 -13.22
CA ASP A 409 15.97 -49.87 -12.37
C ASP A 409 16.57 -48.97 -11.27
N SER A 410 16.09 -47.73 -11.06
CA SER A 410 16.62 -46.84 -10.00
C SER A 410 15.59 -45.80 -9.50
N PRO A 411 15.55 -45.50 -8.18
CA PRO A 411 14.63 -44.51 -7.62
C PRO A 411 14.95 -43.05 -8.01
N HIS A 412 13.92 -42.20 -8.04
CA HIS A 412 14.10 -40.74 -8.00
C HIS A 412 13.85 -40.21 -6.58
N PRO A 413 14.87 -39.68 -5.86
CA PRO A 413 14.74 -39.18 -4.49
C PRO A 413 13.61 -38.15 -4.23
N MET A 414 13.49 -37.09 -5.04
CA MET A 414 12.40 -36.10 -4.92
C MET A 414 11.02 -36.63 -5.38
N ALA A 415 10.96 -37.87 -5.83
CA ALA A 415 9.72 -38.59 -6.08
C ALA A 415 9.45 -39.58 -4.91
N SER A 416 10.50 -40.21 -4.39
CA SER A 416 10.48 -41.22 -3.31
C SER A 416 10.28 -40.66 -1.90
N TYR A 417 10.50 -39.37 -1.64
CA TYR A 417 10.17 -38.83 -0.31
C TYR A 417 8.66 -38.87 -0.04
N THR A 418 7.81 -38.72 -1.06
CA THR A 418 6.34 -38.72 -0.96
C THR A 418 5.74 -40.04 -0.42
N THR A 419 6.49 -41.15 -0.47
CA THR A 419 6.06 -42.46 0.07
C THR A 419 6.44 -42.67 1.53
N THR A 420 7.30 -41.82 2.10
CA THR A 420 7.86 -41.96 3.45
C THR A 420 7.66 -40.73 4.33
N VAL A 421 7.32 -39.59 3.73
CA VAL A 421 7.15 -38.29 4.38
C VAL A 421 5.72 -37.80 4.09
N PRO A 422 4.90 -37.55 5.12
CA PRO A 422 3.55 -37.06 4.93
C PRO A 422 3.51 -35.58 4.52
N ASP A 423 2.45 -35.21 3.82
CA ASP A 423 2.12 -33.82 3.47
C ASP A 423 1.50 -33.05 4.65
N LEU A 424 1.13 -31.77 4.44
CA LEU A 424 0.48 -30.93 5.45
C LEU A 424 -0.84 -31.49 6.00
N ALA A 425 -1.52 -32.38 5.25
CA ALA A 425 -2.74 -33.06 5.69
C ALA A 425 -2.45 -34.44 6.33
N GLY A 426 -1.19 -34.82 6.49
CA GLY A 426 -0.77 -36.10 7.06
C GLY A 426 -0.74 -37.26 6.07
N ARG A 427 -0.88 -37.00 4.76
CA ARG A 427 -1.06 -38.02 3.71
C ARG A 427 0.26 -38.42 3.05
N LEU A 428 0.43 -39.70 2.74
CA LEU A 428 1.48 -40.22 1.86
C LEU A 428 0.97 -40.35 0.43
N ALA A 429 1.88 -40.58 -0.53
CA ALA A 429 1.54 -40.81 -1.95
C ALA A 429 0.53 -41.96 -2.16
N ALA A 430 0.52 -42.95 -1.26
CA ALA A 430 -0.41 -44.06 -1.29
C ALA A 430 -1.85 -43.68 -0.85
N ASP A 431 -2.02 -42.55 -0.15
CA ASP A 431 -3.34 -42.07 0.33
C ASP A 431 -4.01 -41.08 -0.65
N VAL A 432 -3.24 -40.52 -1.60
CA VAL A 432 -3.70 -39.53 -2.60
C VAL A 432 -3.87 -40.10 -4.01
N CYS A 433 -3.31 -41.27 -4.28
CA CYS A 433 -3.48 -41.98 -5.54
C CYS A 433 -4.66 -42.97 -5.49
N GLY A 434 -5.17 -43.33 -6.67
CA GLY A 434 -6.32 -44.21 -6.81
C GLY A 434 -6.00 -45.69 -6.56
N ALA A 435 -6.85 -46.57 -7.10
CA ALA A 435 -6.71 -48.02 -6.94
C ALA A 435 -5.39 -48.61 -7.50
N GLY A 436 -4.74 -47.92 -8.45
CA GLY A 436 -3.41 -48.29 -8.95
C GLY A 436 -2.26 -47.86 -8.05
N GLY A 437 -2.50 -46.91 -7.14
CA GLY A 437 -1.48 -46.29 -6.31
C GLY A 437 -0.48 -45.42 -7.10
N PRO A 438 0.54 -44.86 -6.42
CA PRO A 438 1.60 -44.10 -7.09
C PRO A 438 2.48 -44.98 -7.97
N LEU A 439 3.01 -44.43 -9.06
CA LEU A 439 3.88 -45.15 -9.99
C LEU A 439 5.27 -45.49 -9.38
N LEU A 440 5.53 -46.78 -9.16
CA LEU A 440 6.76 -47.32 -8.55
C LEU A 440 7.70 -48.01 -9.56
N ALA A 441 8.99 -48.05 -9.23
CA ALA A 441 10.07 -48.74 -9.92
C ALA A 441 10.05 -50.26 -9.66
N SER A 442 10.88 -51.02 -10.39
CA SER A 442 11.23 -52.38 -9.99
C SER A 442 12.10 -52.34 -8.72
N GLY A 443 11.44 -52.40 -7.56
CA GLY A 443 12.06 -52.19 -6.24
C GLY A 443 11.06 -51.68 -5.19
N GLY A 444 10.03 -50.95 -5.61
CA GLY A 444 9.00 -50.37 -4.72
C GLY A 444 9.19 -48.89 -4.38
N ASP A 445 10.28 -48.27 -4.83
CA ASP A 445 10.47 -46.82 -4.75
C ASP A 445 9.76 -46.07 -5.87
N PHE A 446 9.52 -44.77 -5.71
CA PHE A 446 8.63 -43.99 -6.59
C PHE A 446 9.37 -43.40 -7.81
N VAL A 447 8.69 -43.34 -8.96
CA VAL A 447 9.23 -42.87 -10.26
C VAL A 447 8.42 -41.75 -10.92
N GLY A 448 7.09 -41.72 -10.74
CA GLY A 448 6.21 -40.84 -11.53
C GLY A 448 5.65 -39.64 -10.79
N MET A 449 6.21 -38.45 -11.01
CA MET A 449 5.48 -37.19 -10.79
C MET A 449 4.67 -36.83 -12.05
N MET A 450 3.70 -35.93 -11.92
CA MET A 450 3.04 -35.23 -13.04
C MET A 450 3.33 -33.72 -13.01
N GLU A 451 3.40 -33.13 -11.82
CA GLU A 451 3.74 -31.72 -11.63
C GLU A 451 4.56 -31.52 -10.35
N MET A 452 5.50 -30.58 -10.44
CA MET A 452 6.20 -29.97 -9.31
C MET A 452 6.07 -28.45 -9.42
N ALA A 453 5.35 -27.82 -8.49
CA ALA A 453 5.18 -26.38 -8.42
C ALA A 453 5.73 -25.82 -7.10
N TYR A 454 6.51 -24.74 -7.19
CA TYR A 454 7.24 -24.15 -6.07
C TYR A 454 6.90 -22.65 -5.95
N PHE A 455 6.44 -22.26 -4.76
CA PHE A 455 5.89 -20.94 -4.46
C PHE A 455 6.54 -20.34 -3.21
N VAL A 456 6.40 -19.02 -3.06
CA VAL A 456 6.86 -18.25 -1.88
C VAL A 456 5.86 -17.15 -1.48
N ARG A 457 5.95 -16.68 -0.23
CA ARG A 457 5.29 -15.47 0.29
C ARG A 457 6.00 -14.91 1.54
#